data_AF-B8HI45-F1
#
_entry.id   AF-B8HI45-F1
#
_cell.length_a   1.000
_cell.length_b   1.000
_cell.length_c   1.000
_cell.angle_alpha   90.00
_cell.angle_beta   90.00
_cell.angle_gamma   90.00
#
_symmetry.space_group_name_H-M   'P 1'
#
loop_
_entity.id
_entity.type
_entity.pdbx_description
1 polymer ?
#
loop_
_entity_poly.entity_id
_entity_poly.type
_entity_poly.pdbx_seq_one_letter_code
_entity_poly.pdbx_strand_id
1 'polypeptide(L)'
;MTRRVRQILQSEAGNYMITTLIGALVMLVVIGAIASGILGIALFQKIITDRSDVTKEAALTDSTLRSDILWASSITATDGHRLELTVPGQNGRCRVATWAIAPAGGGKATVDVTVVDYPSADSTVNPVRCAGEPSAPSTQTIITDADPASSFTYANAGGRQLVYTGGTASLAGPEAAPGGVPAKVWSSPKLAAVALTTTVANSTDRKREYRIAQTADNLSVIQEAADAPTHFVPEGDLTALP
;
A
#
# COMPACT_ATOMS: atom_id res chain seq x y z
N MET A 1 -36.57 59.17 57.62
CA MET A 1 -36.85 58.40 56.37
C MET A 1 -35.60 58.03 55.56
N THR A 2 -34.42 58.60 55.82
CA THR A 2 -33.18 58.39 55.03
C THR A 2 -32.44 57.06 55.27
N ARG A 3 -32.65 56.37 56.40
CA ARG A 3 -31.97 55.09 56.71
C ARG A 3 -32.48 53.89 55.90
N ARG A 4 -33.78 53.82 55.59
CA ARG A 4 -34.36 52.70 54.81
C ARG A 4 -33.98 52.75 53.32
N VAL A 5 -33.89 53.94 52.74
CA VAL A 5 -33.50 54.11 51.32
C VAL A 5 -32.04 53.70 51.09
N ARG A 6 -31.15 53.96 52.06
CA ARG A 6 -29.72 53.57 51.98
C ARG A 6 -29.51 52.05 52.06
N GLN A 7 -30.33 51.34 52.84
CA GLN A 7 -30.29 49.87 52.91
C GLN A 7 -30.83 49.21 51.62
N ILE A 8 -31.85 49.79 50.99
CA ILE A 8 -32.40 49.26 49.72
C ILE A 8 -31.38 49.45 48.58
N LEU A 9 -30.77 50.63 48.47
CA LEU A 9 -29.74 50.92 47.46
C LEU A 9 -28.46 50.08 47.64
N GLN A 10 -28.06 49.76 48.88
CA GLN A 10 -26.95 48.84 49.14
C GLN A 10 -27.29 47.38 48.77
N SER A 11 -28.55 46.96 48.92
CA SER A 11 -28.99 45.62 48.51
C SER A 11 -29.11 45.46 47.00
N GLU A 12 -29.56 46.49 46.28
CA GLU A 12 -29.68 46.48 44.82
C GLU A 12 -28.31 46.52 44.13
N ALA A 13 -27.37 47.33 44.62
CA ALA A 13 -26.01 47.38 44.11
C ALA A 13 -25.25 46.05 44.35
N GLY A 14 -25.45 45.41 45.50
CA GLY A 14 -24.87 44.09 45.80
C GLY A 14 -25.43 42.97 44.91
N ASN A 15 -26.74 42.97 44.66
CA ASN A 15 -27.36 42.00 43.76
C ASN A 15 -26.95 42.20 42.30
N TYR A 16 -26.78 43.45 41.84
CA TYR A 16 -26.27 43.75 40.49
C TYR A 16 -24.84 43.28 40.30
N MET A 17 -23.98 43.45 41.31
CA MET A 17 -22.58 43.01 41.26
C MET A 17 -22.46 41.48 41.26
N ILE A 18 -23.31 40.79 42.06
CA ILE A 18 -23.36 39.32 42.08
C ILE A 18 -23.89 38.76 40.76
N THR A 19 -24.95 39.35 40.18
CA THR A 19 -25.51 38.89 38.90
C THR A 19 -24.56 39.13 37.72
N THR A 20 -23.82 40.24 37.69
CA THR A 20 -22.77 40.45 36.66
C THR A 20 -21.62 39.47 36.81
N LEU A 21 -21.20 39.15 38.03
CA LEU A 21 -20.11 38.21 38.29
C LEU A 21 -20.50 36.76 37.93
N ILE A 22 -21.73 36.35 38.27
CA ILE A 22 -22.29 35.06 37.84
C ILE A 22 -22.43 35.01 36.31
N GLY A 23 -22.93 36.08 35.69
CA GLY A 23 -23.05 36.19 34.23
C GLY A 23 -21.71 36.04 33.51
N ALA A 24 -20.65 36.68 34.04
CA ALA A 24 -19.30 36.56 33.49
C ALA A 24 -18.72 35.14 33.64
N LEU A 25 -18.97 34.48 34.78
CA LEU A 25 -18.54 33.10 35.03
C LEU A 25 -19.22 32.10 34.09
N VAL A 26 -20.53 32.24 33.88
CA VAL A 26 -21.29 31.41 32.94
C VAL A 26 -20.81 31.64 31.51
N MET A 27 -20.57 32.90 31.11
CA MET A 27 -20.01 33.20 29.79
C MET A 27 -18.63 32.54 29.58
N LEU A 28 -17.74 32.60 30.58
CA LEU A 28 -16.42 31.97 30.51
C LEU A 28 -16.54 30.44 30.34
N VAL A 29 -17.45 29.80 31.06
CA VAL A 29 -17.70 28.35 30.94
C VAL A 29 -18.25 28.01 29.55
N VAL A 30 -19.19 28.80 29.02
CA VAL A 30 -19.77 28.58 27.69
C VAL A 30 -18.74 28.80 26.58
N ILE A 31 -17.93 29.86 26.66
CA ILE A 31 -16.85 30.12 25.69
C ILE A 31 -15.80 29.00 25.76
N GLY A 32 -15.45 28.54 26.96
CA GLY A 32 -14.54 27.40 27.15
C GLY A 32 -15.09 26.10 26.54
N ALA A 33 -16.39 25.84 26.70
CA ALA A 33 -17.06 24.67 26.12
C ALA A 33 -17.17 24.75 24.58
N ILE A 34 -17.39 25.94 24.02
CA ILE A 34 -17.39 26.15 22.57
C ILE A 34 -15.98 25.97 22.00
N ALA A 35 -14.96 26.54 22.65
CA ALA A 35 -13.57 26.41 22.23
C ALA A 35 -13.08 24.95 22.26
N SER A 36 -13.43 24.19 23.30
CA SER A 36 -13.12 22.76 23.36
C SER A 36 -13.88 21.94 22.32
N GLY A 37 -15.14 22.28 22.04
CA GLY A 37 -15.93 21.69 20.96
C GLY A 37 -15.31 21.90 19.57
N ILE A 38 -14.86 23.13 19.27
CA ILE A 38 -14.21 23.46 17.98
C ILE A 38 -12.88 22.70 17.83
N LEU A 39 -12.06 22.64 18.88
CA LEU A 39 -10.80 21.88 18.88
C LEU A 39 -11.06 20.38 18.71
N GLY A 40 -12.09 19.83 19.35
CA GLY A 40 -12.49 18.43 19.20
C GLY A 40 -12.90 18.08 17.77
N ILE A 41 -13.69 18.95 17.11
CA ILE A 41 -14.09 18.75 15.71
C ILE A 41 -12.89 18.82 14.76
N ALA A 42 -11.98 19.78 14.96
CA ALA A 42 -10.78 19.92 14.14
C ALA A 42 -9.85 18.69 14.27
N LEU A 43 -9.68 18.16 15.48
CA LEU A 43 -8.92 16.93 15.71
C LEU A 43 -9.59 15.71 15.07
N PHE A 44 -10.92 15.61 15.15
CA PHE A 44 -11.67 14.51 14.55
C PHE A 44 -11.61 14.54 13.02
N GLN A 45 -11.75 15.72 12.40
CA GLN A 45 -11.58 15.90 10.96
C GLN A 45 -10.16 15.54 10.51
N LYS A 46 -9.13 15.97 11.26
CA LYS A 46 -7.74 15.57 10.99
C LYS A 46 -7.55 14.06 11.05
N ILE A 47 -8.10 13.38 12.06
CA ILE A 47 -8.03 11.92 12.18
C ILE A 47 -8.70 11.22 10.98
N ILE A 48 -9.84 11.73 10.50
CA ILE A 48 -10.53 11.17 9.33
C ILE A 48 -9.68 11.35 8.08
N THR A 49 -9.18 12.57 7.80
CA THR A 49 -8.36 12.86 6.63
C THR A 49 -7.13 11.97 6.59
N ASP A 50 -6.38 11.93 7.69
CA ASP A 50 -5.14 11.17 7.76
C ASP A 50 -5.39 9.64 7.63
N ARG A 51 -6.48 9.10 8.20
CA ARG A 51 -6.87 7.68 7.99
C ARG A 51 -7.27 7.40 6.54
N SER A 52 -7.96 8.35 5.92
CA SER A 52 -8.30 8.29 4.50
C SER A 52 -7.03 8.23 3.66
N ASP A 53 -5.99 8.98 4.01
CA ASP A 53 -4.75 9.04 3.23
C ASP A 53 -3.94 7.75 3.33
N VAL A 54 -3.83 7.13 4.51
CA VAL A 54 -3.26 5.76 4.64
C VAL A 54 -3.99 4.75 3.77
N THR A 55 -5.32 4.81 3.76
CA THR A 55 -6.14 3.89 2.95
C THR A 55 -5.97 4.14 1.46
N LYS A 56 -5.83 5.40 1.03
CA LYS A 56 -5.56 5.76 -0.36
C LYS A 56 -4.17 5.30 -0.82
N GLU A 57 -3.13 5.51 -0.02
CA GLU A 57 -1.77 5.03 -0.34
C GLU A 57 -1.77 3.50 -0.52
N ALA A 58 -2.40 2.77 0.41
CA ALA A 58 -2.52 1.32 0.31
C ALA A 58 -3.30 0.86 -0.93
N ALA A 59 -4.46 1.50 -1.22
CA ALA A 59 -5.27 1.15 -2.39
C ALA A 59 -4.59 1.49 -3.73
N LEU A 60 -3.87 2.61 -3.79
CA LEU A 60 -3.07 2.99 -4.96
C LEU A 60 -1.91 2.00 -5.16
N THR A 61 -1.22 1.61 -4.08
CA THR A 61 -0.16 0.60 -4.13
C THR A 61 -0.71 -0.73 -4.65
N ASP A 62 -1.80 -1.23 -4.05
CA ASP A 62 -2.41 -2.50 -4.43
C ASP A 62 -2.85 -2.52 -5.89
N SER A 63 -3.62 -1.50 -6.31
CA SER A 63 -4.10 -1.42 -7.70
C SER A 63 -2.97 -1.29 -8.73
N THR A 64 -1.98 -0.45 -8.47
CA THR A 64 -0.87 -0.22 -9.41
C THR A 64 0.04 -1.45 -9.49
N LEU A 65 0.47 -1.98 -8.35
CA LEU A 65 1.38 -3.13 -8.30
C LEU A 65 0.72 -4.39 -8.90
N ARG A 66 -0.54 -4.68 -8.54
CA ARG A 66 -1.27 -5.82 -9.12
C ARG A 66 -1.41 -5.68 -10.64
N SER A 67 -1.76 -4.50 -11.12
CA SER A 67 -1.88 -4.23 -12.56
C SER A 67 -0.56 -4.46 -13.29
N ASP A 68 0.54 -3.92 -12.75
CA ASP A 68 1.86 -4.09 -13.36
C ASP A 68 2.30 -5.56 -13.39
N ILE A 69 2.06 -6.32 -12.31
CA ILE A 69 2.39 -7.76 -12.25
C ILE A 69 1.53 -8.57 -13.22
N LEU A 70 0.22 -8.33 -13.24
CA LEU A 70 -0.71 -9.08 -14.09
C LEU A 70 -0.35 -8.98 -15.57
N TRP A 71 0.02 -7.78 -16.02
CA TRP A 71 0.37 -7.50 -17.41
C TRP A 71 1.86 -7.64 -17.73
N ALA A 72 2.67 -8.09 -16.78
CA ALA A 72 4.11 -8.23 -17.01
C ALA A 72 4.42 -9.34 -18.04
N SER A 73 5.19 -9.01 -19.07
CA SER A 73 5.85 -9.98 -19.96
C SER A 73 7.13 -10.55 -19.37
N SER A 74 7.73 -9.83 -18.41
CA SER A 74 8.82 -10.35 -17.58
C SER A 74 8.89 -9.62 -16.25
N ILE A 75 9.37 -10.33 -15.23
CA ILE A 75 9.65 -9.81 -13.91
C ILE A 75 11.09 -10.17 -13.58
N THR A 76 11.89 -9.15 -13.26
CA THR A 76 13.25 -9.30 -12.77
C THR A 76 13.31 -8.78 -11.35
N ALA A 77 14.04 -9.48 -10.50
CA ALA A 77 14.25 -9.09 -9.11
C ALA A 77 15.75 -9.09 -8.83
N THR A 78 16.20 -8.11 -8.07
CA THR A 78 17.62 -8.02 -7.66
C THR A 78 17.81 -8.57 -6.25
N ASP A 79 16.88 -8.21 -5.37
CA ASP A 79 16.85 -8.52 -3.95
C ASP A 79 15.41 -8.37 -3.44
N GLY A 80 15.19 -8.43 -2.12
CA GLY A 80 13.89 -8.20 -1.52
C GLY A 80 13.40 -6.75 -1.50
N HIS A 81 14.11 -5.78 -2.08
CA HIS A 81 13.76 -4.36 -2.05
C HIS A 81 13.59 -3.74 -3.43
N ARG A 82 13.96 -4.45 -4.51
CA ARG A 82 13.83 -3.96 -5.88
C ARG A 82 13.35 -5.03 -6.83
N LEU A 83 12.31 -4.69 -7.58
CA LEU A 83 11.83 -5.49 -8.71
C LEU A 83 11.57 -4.59 -9.92
N GLU A 84 11.67 -5.16 -11.11
CA GLU A 84 11.42 -4.50 -12.38
C GLU A 84 10.46 -5.35 -13.21
N LEU A 85 9.47 -4.68 -13.79
CA LEU A 85 8.38 -5.26 -14.56
C LEU A 85 8.42 -4.68 -15.96
N THR A 86 8.50 -5.55 -16.97
CA THR A 86 8.29 -5.14 -18.36
C THR A 86 6.83 -5.41 -18.71
N VAL A 87 6.10 -4.37 -19.11
CA VAL A 87 4.67 -4.42 -19.41
C VAL A 87 4.43 -3.96 -20.86
N PRO A 88 4.14 -4.88 -21.79
CA PRO A 88 3.75 -4.51 -23.14
C PRO A 88 2.33 -3.90 -23.13
N GLY A 89 2.17 -2.77 -23.81
CA GLY A 89 0.89 -2.10 -24.00
C GLY A 89 0.15 -2.63 -25.23
N GLN A 90 -1.19 -2.58 -25.19
CA GLN A 90 -2.04 -3.03 -26.30
C GLN A 90 -1.90 -2.19 -27.58
N ASN A 91 -1.40 -0.96 -27.47
CA ASN A 91 -1.12 -0.06 -28.58
C ASN A 91 0.27 -0.26 -29.21
N GLY A 92 0.95 -1.35 -28.87
CA GLY A 92 2.31 -1.65 -29.32
C GLY A 92 3.40 -0.89 -28.56
N ARG A 93 3.05 0.00 -27.61
CA ARG A 93 4.02 0.64 -26.72
C ARG A 93 4.50 -0.35 -25.66
N CYS A 94 5.59 -0.02 -24.98
CA CYS A 94 6.12 -0.83 -23.90
C CYS A 94 6.46 0.05 -22.70
N ARG A 95 6.28 -0.49 -21.49
CA ARG A 95 6.55 0.25 -20.25
C ARG A 95 7.42 -0.61 -19.35
N VAL A 96 8.44 -0.02 -18.75
CA VAL A 96 9.22 -0.64 -17.68
C VAL A 96 8.86 0.06 -16.37
N ALA A 97 8.32 -0.71 -15.42
CA ALA A 97 7.99 -0.23 -14.08
C ALA A 97 8.99 -0.85 -13.07
N THR A 98 9.81 0.00 -12.46
CA THR A 98 10.75 -0.40 -11.40
C THR A 98 10.18 -0.01 -10.05
N TRP A 99 9.90 -1.00 -9.22
CA TRP A 99 9.49 -0.78 -7.83
C TRP A 99 10.70 -0.90 -6.92
N ALA A 100 10.85 0.06 -6.00
CA ALA A 100 11.94 0.10 -5.06
C ALA A 100 11.45 0.48 -3.66
N ILE A 101 12.03 -0.18 -2.65
CA ILE A 101 11.90 0.16 -1.24
C ILE A 101 13.19 0.86 -0.84
N ALA A 102 13.13 2.15 -0.56
CA ALA A 102 14.30 2.98 -0.29
C ALA A 102 14.28 3.55 1.13
N PRO A 103 15.42 3.63 1.84
CA PRO A 103 15.48 4.32 3.13
C PRO A 103 15.15 5.81 2.99
N ALA A 104 14.26 6.32 3.83
CA ALA A 104 13.82 7.71 3.82
C ALA A 104 14.32 8.53 5.04
N GLY A 105 15.17 7.93 5.87
CA GLY A 105 15.64 8.51 7.13
C GLY A 105 14.62 8.39 8.26
N GLY A 106 15.05 8.68 9.50
CA GLY A 106 14.16 8.67 10.66
C GLY A 106 13.52 7.32 11.01
N GLY A 107 14.13 6.21 10.59
CA GLY A 107 13.57 4.85 10.80
C GLY A 107 12.42 4.50 9.85
N LYS A 108 12.35 5.14 8.68
CA LYS A 108 11.32 4.96 7.67
C LYS A 108 11.92 4.53 6.32
N ALA A 109 11.07 3.94 5.49
CA ALA A 109 11.34 3.72 4.08
C ALA A 109 10.25 4.38 3.22
N THR A 110 10.53 4.55 1.93
CA THR A 110 9.54 4.85 0.89
C THR A 110 9.35 3.63 0.00
N VAL A 111 8.15 3.49 -0.57
CA VAL A 111 7.92 2.62 -1.72
C VAL A 111 7.71 3.49 -2.93
N ASP A 112 8.66 3.43 -3.85
CA ASP A 112 8.71 4.23 -5.06
C ASP A 112 8.48 3.35 -6.28
N VAL A 113 7.75 3.87 -7.26
CA VAL A 113 7.65 3.30 -8.60
C VAL A 113 8.28 4.26 -9.58
N THR A 114 9.23 3.77 -10.38
CA THR A 114 9.84 4.52 -11.48
C THR A 114 9.40 3.90 -12.80
N VAL A 115 8.78 4.71 -13.64
CA VAL A 115 8.22 4.29 -14.93
C VAL A 115 9.05 4.88 -16.06
N VAL A 116 9.41 4.04 -17.02
CA VAL A 116 10.03 4.42 -18.29
C VAL A 116 9.18 3.88 -19.42
N ASP A 117 8.67 4.76 -20.28
CA ASP A 117 7.88 4.38 -21.44
C ASP A 117 8.76 4.28 -22.69
N TYR A 118 8.42 3.33 -23.54
CA TYR A 118 9.06 3.07 -24.82
C TYR A 118 8.02 3.11 -25.94
N PRO A 119 8.40 3.59 -27.13
CA PRO A 119 7.49 3.72 -28.26
C PRO A 119 7.04 2.36 -28.81
N SER A 120 7.83 1.30 -28.65
CA SER A 120 7.51 -0.03 -29.16
C SER A 120 7.85 -1.17 -28.19
N ALA A 121 7.12 -2.28 -28.34
CA ALA A 121 7.44 -3.58 -27.77
C ALA A 121 7.97 -4.51 -28.88
N ASP A 122 9.10 -5.17 -28.66
CA ASP A 122 9.62 -6.21 -29.52
C ASP A 122 8.98 -7.55 -29.14
N SER A 123 7.92 -7.92 -29.86
CA SER A 123 7.21 -9.19 -29.68
C SER A 123 7.89 -10.37 -30.36
N THR A 124 9.02 -10.17 -31.06
CA THR A 124 9.77 -11.26 -31.69
C THR A 124 10.66 -12.02 -30.70
N VAL A 125 10.88 -11.44 -29.52
CA VAL A 125 11.62 -12.06 -28.41
C VAL A 125 10.66 -12.48 -27.29
N ASN A 126 10.99 -13.61 -26.64
CA ASN A 126 10.28 -14.09 -25.45
C ASN A 126 11.28 -14.20 -24.28
N PRO A 127 11.14 -13.42 -23.21
CA PRO A 127 10.05 -12.46 -22.96
C PRO A 127 10.12 -11.22 -23.87
N VAL A 128 8.96 -10.60 -24.10
CA VAL A 128 8.82 -9.34 -24.87
C VAL A 128 9.67 -8.26 -24.21
N ARG A 129 10.44 -7.52 -25.02
CA ARG A 129 11.31 -6.43 -24.55
C ARG A 129 10.82 -5.08 -25.06
N CYS A 130 11.11 -4.02 -24.31
CA CYS A 130 10.88 -2.67 -24.80
C CYS A 130 11.96 -2.24 -25.81
N ALA A 131 11.58 -1.51 -26.85
CA ALA A 131 12.45 -1.09 -27.94
C ALA A 131 12.24 0.39 -28.30
N GLY A 132 13.27 0.98 -28.94
CA GLY A 132 13.32 2.40 -29.29
C GLY A 132 13.87 3.29 -28.17
N GLU A 133 13.89 4.60 -28.42
CA GLU A 133 14.40 5.58 -27.47
C GLU A 133 13.44 5.70 -26.26
N PRO A 134 13.94 5.49 -25.02
CA PRO A 134 13.11 5.61 -23.82
C PRO A 134 12.68 7.05 -23.55
N SER A 135 11.51 7.20 -22.91
CA SER A 135 11.14 8.47 -22.28
C SER A 135 12.08 8.77 -21.11
N ALA A 136 12.08 10.03 -20.67
CA ALA A 136 12.66 10.36 -19.37
C ALA A 136 11.96 9.53 -18.26
N PRO A 137 12.70 9.00 -17.28
CA PRO A 137 12.10 8.29 -16.15
C PRO A 137 11.17 9.19 -15.34
N SER A 138 10.02 8.65 -14.95
CA SER A 138 9.07 9.29 -14.05
C SER A 138 8.99 8.51 -12.74
N THR A 139 9.45 9.10 -11.64
CA THR A 139 9.42 8.48 -10.31
C THR A 139 8.27 9.06 -9.49
N GLN A 140 7.48 8.16 -8.90
CA GLN A 140 6.40 8.50 -7.97
C GLN A 140 6.60 7.72 -6.67
N THR A 141 6.58 8.44 -5.55
CA THR A 141 6.48 7.83 -4.21
C THR A 141 5.03 7.45 -3.96
N ILE A 142 4.77 6.16 -3.77
CA ILE A 142 3.43 5.61 -3.54
C ILE A 142 3.15 5.46 -2.04
N ILE A 143 4.15 5.03 -1.27
CA ILE A 143 4.09 4.97 0.20
C ILE A 143 5.20 5.86 0.75
N THR A 144 4.82 6.85 1.56
CA THR A 144 5.75 7.86 2.06
C THR A 144 6.37 7.52 3.42
N ASP A 145 5.73 6.64 4.19
CA ASP A 145 6.14 6.21 5.53
C ASP A 145 5.97 4.69 5.68
N ALA A 146 6.78 3.95 4.92
CA ALA A 146 6.86 2.49 4.97
C ALA A 146 7.77 2.02 6.12
N ASP A 147 7.53 0.81 6.61
CA ASP A 147 8.46 0.12 7.51
C ASP A 147 9.77 -0.23 6.76
N PRO A 148 10.96 0.09 7.31
CA PRO A 148 12.24 -0.34 6.74
C PRO A 148 12.39 -1.86 6.53
N ALA A 149 11.62 -2.67 7.25
CA ALA A 149 11.57 -4.13 7.05
C ALA A 149 10.63 -4.57 5.91
N SER A 150 9.96 -3.62 5.24
CA SER A 150 9.13 -3.93 4.07
C SER A 150 9.95 -4.66 3.01
N SER A 151 9.35 -5.66 2.39
CA SER A 151 10.05 -6.49 1.40
C SER A 151 9.14 -7.07 0.35
N PHE A 152 9.72 -7.31 -0.81
CA PHE A 152 9.18 -8.16 -1.85
C PHE A 152 9.60 -9.62 -1.60
N THR A 153 8.65 -10.51 -1.79
CA THR A 153 8.83 -11.95 -1.79
C THR A 153 8.40 -12.51 -3.14
N TYR A 154 9.05 -13.59 -3.52
CA TYR A 154 9.02 -14.10 -4.88
C TYR A 154 8.73 -15.60 -4.87
N ALA A 155 7.93 -16.07 -5.83
CA ALA A 155 7.67 -17.49 -5.99
C ALA A 155 7.56 -17.90 -7.46
N ASN A 156 7.87 -19.16 -7.74
CA ASN A 156 7.63 -19.75 -9.05
C ASN A 156 6.16 -20.15 -9.22
N ALA A 157 5.80 -20.61 -10.43
CA ALA A 157 4.42 -21.00 -10.74
C ALA A 157 3.91 -22.19 -9.91
N GLY A 158 4.81 -22.96 -9.29
CA GLY A 158 4.47 -24.06 -8.38
C GLY A 158 4.32 -23.62 -6.93
N GLY A 159 4.44 -22.31 -6.66
CA GLY A 159 4.37 -21.75 -5.31
C GLY A 159 5.67 -21.89 -4.50
N ARG A 160 6.77 -22.38 -5.09
CA ARG A 160 8.05 -22.48 -4.38
C ARG A 160 8.69 -21.11 -4.29
N GLN A 161 9.10 -20.74 -3.08
CA GLN A 161 9.71 -19.45 -2.83
C GLN A 161 11.09 -19.33 -3.51
N LEU A 162 11.34 -18.18 -4.10
CA LEU A 162 12.61 -17.77 -4.70
C LEU A 162 13.27 -16.73 -3.79
N VAL A 163 14.56 -16.91 -3.52
CA VAL A 163 15.38 -15.96 -2.79
C VAL A 163 16.38 -15.35 -3.75
N TYR A 164 16.35 -14.02 -3.88
CA TYR A 164 17.23 -13.27 -4.76
C TYR A 164 18.39 -12.65 -3.97
N THR A 165 19.61 -12.83 -4.47
CA THR A 165 20.81 -12.18 -3.94
C THR A 165 21.64 -11.69 -5.11
N GLY A 166 21.78 -10.37 -5.25
CA GLY A 166 22.53 -9.75 -6.36
C GLY A 166 21.98 -10.14 -7.73
N GLY A 167 20.66 -10.28 -7.88
CA GLY A 167 20.01 -10.68 -9.13
C GLY A 167 20.01 -12.19 -9.41
N THR A 168 20.63 -13.00 -8.56
CA THR A 168 20.63 -14.46 -8.72
C THR A 168 19.54 -15.09 -7.86
N ALA A 169 18.68 -15.90 -8.49
CA ALA A 169 17.61 -16.63 -7.82
C ALA A 169 18.10 -17.98 -7.27
N SER A 170 17.70 -18.29 -6.04
CA SER A 170 17.83 -19.62 -5.44
C SER A 170 16.47 -20.11 -4.95
N LEU A 171 16.22 -21.42 -5.02
CA LEU A 171 14.98 -22.01 -4.56
C LEU A 171 15.06 -22.27 -3.06
N ALA A 172 14.09 -21.76 -2.31
CA ALA A 172 13.93 -22.06 -0.90
C ALA A 172 12.90 -23.18 -0.67
N GLY A 173 12.94 -23.78 0.52
CA GLY A 173 12.01 -24.83 0.92
C GLY A 173 12.36 -26.23 0.36
N PRO A 174 11.45 -27.20 0.51
CA PRO A 174 11.74 -28.62 0.29
C PRO A 174 12.04 -28.93 -1.18
N GLU A 175 12.96 -29.87 -1.40
CA GLU A 175 13.32 -30.31 -2.76
C GLU A 175 12.19 -31.08 -3.44
N ALA A 176 11.50 -31.93 -2.69
CA ALA A 176 10.36 -32.69 -3.18
C ALA A 176 9.15 -31.79 -3.43
N ALA A 177 8.51 -31.98 -4.58
CA ALA A 177 7.28 -31.27 -4.92
C ALA A 177 6.12 -31.76 -4.03
N PRO A 178 5.24 -30.86 -3.57
CA PRO A 178 3.97 -31.24 -2.96
C PRO A 178 3.12 -32.07 -3.92
N GLY A 179 2.20 -32.87 -3.38
CA GLY A 179 1.24 -33.63 -4.18
C GLY A 179 0.43 -32.69 -5.10
N GLY A 180 0.29 -33.06 -6.37
CA GLY A 180 -0.45 -32.28 -7.37
C GLY A 180 0.34 -31.17 -8.07
N VAL A 181 1.60 -30.90 -7.68
CA VAL A 181 2.46 -29.92 -8.36
C VAL A 181 3.48 -30.65 -9.25
N PRO A 182 3.54 -30.36 -10.58
CA PRO A 182 4.52 -31.00 -11.44
C PRO A 182 5.96 -30.66 -11.02
N ALA A 183 6.83 -31.67 -10.94
CA ALA A 183 8.22 -31.51 -10.47
C ALA A 183 9.02 -30.48 -11.30
N LYS A 184 8.73 -30.36 -12.60
CA LYS A 184 9.33 -29.36 -13.49
C LYS A 184 8.93 -27.93 -13.13
N VAL A 185 7.70 -27.73 -12.67
CA VAL A 185 7.18 -26.42 -12.25
C VAL A 185 7.72 -26.08 -10.85
N TRP A 186 7.71 -27.04 -9.94
CA TRP A 186 8.26 -26.88 -8.58
C TRP A 186 9.75 -26.55 -8.55
N SER A 187 10.55 -27.19 -9.42
CA SER A 187 11.99 -26.96 -9.53
C SER A 187 12.38 -25.81 -10.46
N SER A 188 11.40 -25.11 -11.05
CA SER A 188 11.68 -23.99 -11.94
C SER A 188 12.22 -22.78 -11.17
N PRO A 189 13.35 -22.18 -11.57
CA PRO A 189 13.83 -20.93 -10.99
C PRO A 189 13.11 -19.69 -11.55
N LYS A 190 12.10 -19.88 -12.41
CA LYS A 190 11.38 -18.78 -13.05
C LYS A 190 10.38 -18.15 -12.08
N LEU A 191 10.47 -16.83 -11.95
CA LEU A 191 9.52 -16.02 -11.19
C LEU A 191 8.15 -16.00 -11.88
N ALA A 192 7.09 -16.21 -11.10
CA ALA A 192 5.71 -16.14 -11.57
C ALA A 192 4.78 -15.37 -10.61
N ALA A 193 5.11 -15.29 -9.34
CA ALA A 193 4.33 -14.56 -8.34
C ALA A 193 5.21 -13.65 -7.49
N VAL A 194 4.68 -12.49 -7.16
CA VAL A 194 5.34 -11.46 -6.35
C VAL A 194 4.39 -11.04 -5.23
N ALA A 195 4.92 -10.82 -4.03
CA ALA A 195 4.18 -10.18 -2.96
C ALA A 195 4.99 -9.10 -2.25
N LEU A 196 4.43 -7.91 -2.10
CA LEU A 196 4.92 -6.84 -1.24
C LEU A 196 4.30 -6.99 0.15
N THR A 197 5.14 -7.14 1.15
CA THR A 197 4.73 -7.02 2.57
C THR A 197 5.27 -5.70 3.09
N THR A 198 4.39 -4.82 3.57
CA THR A 198 4.75 -3.48 4.01
C THR A 198 3.83 -2.98 5.11
N THR A 199 4.29 -2.00 5.88
CA THR A 199 3.45 -1.26 6.83
C THR A 199 3.36 0.19 6.38
N VAL A 200 2.15 0.71 6.16
CA VAL A 200 1.92 2.12 5.81
C VAL A 200 1.76 2.94 7.09
N ALA A 201 2.25 4.18 7.08
CA ALA A 201 2.26 5.11 8.21
C ALA A 201 3.02 4.56 9.44
N ASN A 202 4.14 3.89 9.18
CA ASN A 202 4.96 3.18 10.17
C ASN A 202 5.32 4.03 11.40
N SER A 203 5.61 5.31 11.20
CA SER A 203 6.02 6.23 12.27
C SER A 203 4.88 6.80 13.11
N THR A 204 3.63 6.40 12.83
CA THR A 204 2.44 6.95 13.48
C THR A 204 1.71 5.90 14.32
N ASP A 205 0.76 6.35 15.16
CA ASP A 205 -0.17 5.49 15.89
C ASP A 205 -1.18 4.77 14.99
N ARG A 206 -1.16 5.04 13.68
CA ARG A 206 -2.09 4.51 12.67
C ARG A 206 -1.44 3.50 11.74
N LYS A 207 -0.24 3.02 12.08
CA LYS A 207 0.46 2.04 11.27
C LYS A 207 -0.42 0.81 10.97
N ARG A 208 -0.42 0.38 9.71
CA ARG A 208 -1.20 -0.77 9.24
C ARG A 208 -0.35 -1.62 8.31
N GLU A 209 -0.33 -2.91 8.59
CA GLU A 209 0.36 -3.90 7.76
C GLU A 209 -0.53 -4.29 6.57
N TYR A 210 0.10 -4.41 5.41
CA TYR A 210 -0.51 -4.82 4.16
C TYR A 210 0.36 -5.88 3.50
N ARG A 211 -0.31 -6.87 2.92
CA ARG A 211 0.31 -7.85 2.03
C ARG A 211 -0.41 -7.81 0.68
N ILE A 212 0.28 -7.33 -0.33
CA ILE A 212 -0.20 -7.22 -1.71
C ILE A 212 0.49 -8.33 -2.49
N ALA A 213 -0.27 -9.30 -2.99
CA ALA A 213 0.27 -10.44 -3.71
C ALA A 213 -0.46 -10.64 -5.04
N GLN A 214 0.28 -10.97 -6.09
CA GLN A 214 -0.28 -11.24 -7.41
C GLN A 214 0.58 -12.27 -8.16
N THR A 215 -0.08 -13.10 -8.95
CA THR A 215 0.54 -13.98 -9.94
C THR A 215 0.45 -13.34 -11.31
N ALA A 216 1.54 -13.40 -12.07
CA ALA A 216 1.60 -12.94 -13.44
C ALA A 216 1.15 -14.06 -14.39
N ASP A 217 -0.13 -14.06 -14.74
CA ASP A 217 -0.75 -15.10 -15.58
C ASP A 217 -0.13 -15.17 -16.99
N ASN A 218 0.44 -14.06 -17.46
CA ASN A 218 1.14 -14.00 -18.74
C ASN A 218 2.51 -14.73 -18.72
N LEU A 219 3.06 -15.03 -17.54
CA LEU A 219 4.34 -15.73 -17.37
C LEU A 219 4.17 -17.22 -17.07
N SER A 220 2.99 -17.63 -16.58
CA SER A 220 2.71 -18.99 -16.15
C SER A 220 2.50 -19.98 -17.28
N VAL A 221 2.49 -19.53 -18.55
CA VAL A 221 2.47 -20.42 -19.71
C VAL A 221 3.85 -21.06 -19.89
N ILE A 222 4.17 -22.02 -19.01
CA ILE A 222 5.03 -23.12 -19.39
C ILE A 222 4.21 -23.87 -20.42
N GLN A 223 4.55 -23.70 -21.70
CA GLN A 223 3.91 -24.39 -22.82
C GLN A 223 3.79 -25.88 -22.46
N GLU A 224 2.59 -26.30 -22.04
CA GLU A 224 2.30 -27.68 -21.72
C GLU A 224 2.46 -28.44 -23.03
N ALA A 225 3.43 -29.37 -23.07
CA ALA A 225 3.25 -30.50 -23.94
C ALA A 225 1.97 -31.18 -23.43
N ALA A 226 0.95 -31.20 -24.30
CA ALA A 226 -0.41 -31.59 -23.96
C ALA A 226 -0.42 -32.91 -23.17
N ASP A 227 -1.06 -32.90 -22.00
CA ASP A 227 -1.68 -34.10 -21.44
C ASP A 227 -2.85 -33.77 -20.50
N ALA A 228 -3.99 -34.39 -20.83
CA ALA A 228 -5.25 -34.61 -20.11
C ALA A 228 -6.17 -33.41 -19.73
N PRO A 229 -7.51 -33.56 -19.94
CA PRO A 229 -8.48 -32.49 -19.77
C PRO A 229 -8.70 -32.14 -18.29
N THR A 230 -8.59 -30.86 -17.95
CA THR A 230 -8.95 -30.34 -16.62
C THR A 230 -10.36 -29.75 -16.63
N HIS A 231 -11.14 -30.09 -15.60
CA HIS A 231 -12.45 -29.52 -15.32
C HIS A 231 -12.30 -28.22 -14.53
N PHE A 232 -13.01 -27.17 -14.93
CA PHE A 232 -13.07 -25.91 -14.20
C PHE A 232 -13.80 -26.10 -12.85
N VAL A 233 -13.17 -25.68 -11.75
CA VAL A 233 -13.84 -25.43 -10.48
C VAL A 233 -14.02 -23.90 -10.36
N PRO A 234 -15.25 -23.37 -10.25
CA PRO A 234 -15.48 -21.95 -10.07
C PRO A 234 -15.03 -21.49 -8.67
N GLU A 235 -14.51 -20.27 -8.58
CA GLU A 235 -14.20 -19.63 -7.29
C GLU A 235 -15.44 -19.53 -6.40
N GLY A 236 -15.29 -19.99 -5.15
CA GLY A 236 -16.24 -19.69 -4.09
C GLY A 236 -16.65 -20.86 -3.19
N ASP A 237 -15.73 -21.70 -2.71
CA ASP A 237 -15.92 -22.38 -1.42
C ASP A 237 -14.57 -22.89 -0.87
N LEU A 238 -14.12 -22.32 0.26
CA LEU A 238 -12.90 -22.71 0.98
C LEU A 238 -13.18 -23.68 2.14
N THR A 239 -14.29 -24.43 2.09
CA THR A 239 -14.61 -25.42 3.15
C THR A 239 -14.68 -26.87 2.71
N ALA A 240 -14.25 -27.22 1.51
CA ALA A 240 -14.27 -28.61 1.07
C ALA A 240 -12.97 -29.07 0.41
N LEU A 241 -12.01 -29.50 1.21
CA LEU A 241 -11.23 -30.71 0.92
C LEU A 241 -10.95 -31.48 2.23
N PRO A 242 -11.01 -32.82 2.22
CA PRO A 242 -10.65 -33.67 3.35
C PRO A 242 -9.16 -33.61 3.73
#